data_AF-A0AA38MCZ1-F1
#
_entry.id   AF-A0AA38MCZ1-F1
#
_cell.length_a   1.000
_cell.length_b   1.000
_cell.length_c   1.000
_cell.angle_alpha   90.00
_cell.angle_beta   90.00
_cell.angle_gamma   90.00
#
_symmetry.space_group_name_H-M   'P 1'
#
loop_
_entity.id
_entity.type
_entity.pdbx_description
1 polymer ?
#
loop_
_entity_poly.entity_id
_entity_poly.type
_entity_poly.pdbx_seq_one_letter_code
_entity_poly.pdbx_strand_id
1 'polypeptide(L)'
;MALTTNGFLNWKDALNKEKGFVKHASSEIHLIAMSMWNEKDRRQSTGISISNLINSDILERHRYYVKSVADVIKFLVVNELALRGTYDINEQKERSLFQNLFEYTIIRKDKKLAEC
;
A
#
# COMPACT_ATOMS: atom_id res chain seq x y z
N MET A 1 -12.78 -30.15 -20.56
CA MET A 1 -12.55 -28.91 -19.78
C MET A 1 -13.73 -28.75 -18.83
N ALA A 2 -13.53 -28.92 -17.52
CA ALA A 2 -14.49 -28.52 -16.48
C ALA A 2 -13.78 -28.62 -15.12
N LEU A 3 -13.12 -27.53 -14.73
CA LEU A 3 -13.18 -27.14 -13.33
C LEU A 3 -14.67 -27.00 -13.03
N THR A 4 -15.18 -27.69 -12.04
CA THR A 4 -16.54 -27.41 -11.61
C THR A 4 -16.47 -26.03 -10.95
N THR A 5 -17.05 -25.03 -11.62
CA THR A 5 -17.37 -23.71 -11.04
C THR A 5 -18.19 -23.85 -9.74
N ASN A 6 -18.80 -25.03 -9.53
CA ASN A 6 -19.45 -25.46 -8.30
C ASN A 6 -18.61 -26.56 -7.64
N GLY A 7 -18.39 -26.55 -6.33
CA GLY A 7 -17.60 -27.59 -5.64
C GLY A 7 -18.19 -29.01 -5.76
N PHE A 8 -17.58 -29.98 -5.07
CA PHE A 8 -18.15 -31.32 -4.99
C PHE A 8 -19.46 -31.31 -4.20
N LEU A 9 -20.50 -31.95 -4.73
CA LEU A 9 -21.83 -32.00 -4.11
C LEU A 9 -21.87 -32.96 -2.90
N ASN A 10 -20.97 -33.94 -2.83
CA ASN A 10 -20.86 -34.88 -1.71
C ASN A 10 -19.42 -35.42 -1.56
N TRP A 11 -19.13 -35.95 -0.37
CA TRP A 11 -17.81 -36.48 -0.03
C TRP A 11 -17.43 -37.77 -0.78
N LYS A 12 -18.41 -38.57 -1.19
CA LYS A 12 -18.17 -39.81 -1.94
C LYS A 12 -17.54 -39.53 -3.31
N ASP A 13 -18.00 -38.48 -3.98
CA ASP A 13 -17.48 -38.04 -5.27
C ASP A 13 -16.14 -37.28 -5.12
N ALA A 14 -15.97 -36.54 -4.03
CA ALA A 14 -14.72 -35.83 -3.72
C ALA A 14 -13.57 -36.79 -3.39
N LEU A 15 -13.84 -37.88 -2.64
CA LEU A 15 -12.86 -38.88 -2.22
C LEU A 15 -12.66 -40.01 -3.24
N ASN A 16 -13.38 -39.98 -4.37
CA ASN A 16 -13.20 -40.97 -5.43
C ASN A 16 -11.76 -40.92 -5.97
N LYS A 17 -11.08 -42.07 -6.03
CA LYS A 17 -9.66 -42.16 -6.44
C LYS A 17 -9.42 -41.85 -7.92
N GLU A 18 -10.40 -42.08 -8.78
CA GLU A 18 -10.32 -41.85 -10.23
C GLU A 18 -10.88 -40.48 -10.64
N LYS A 19 -11.61 -39.84 -9.73
CA LYS A 19 -12.24 -38.52 -9.91
C LYS A 19 -11.86 -37.66 -8.70
N GLY A 20 -12.66 -36.67 -8.33
CA GLY A 20 -12.47 -35.99 -7.03
C GLY A 20 -11.14 -35.24 -6.87
N PHE A 21 -10.59 -35.27 -5.65
CA PHE A 21 -9.40 -34.51 -5.26
C PHE A 21 -8.14 -34.89 -6.02
N VAL A 22 -7.99 -36.15 -6.42
CA VAL A 22 -6.80 -36.61 -7.16
C VAL A 22 -6.72 -35.87 -8.50
N LYS A 23 -7.85 -35.81 -9.23
CA LYS A 23 -7.93 -35.10 -10.50
C LYS A 23 -7.85 -33.58 -10.35
N HIS A 24 -8.39 -33.04 -9.25
CA HIS A 24 -8.20 -31.63 -8.90
C HIS A 24 -6.74 -31.28 -8.64
N ALA A 25 -6.01 -32.13 -7.89
CA ALA A 25 -4.59 -31.91 -7.60
C ALA A 25 -3.72 -31.94 -8.86
N SER A 26 -4.08 -32.74 -9.86
CA SER A 26 -3.41 -32.75 -11.17
C SER A 26 -3.89 -31.64 -12.12
N SER A 27 -4.84 -30.81 -11.72
CA SER A 27 -5.35 -29.74 -12.58
C SER A 27 -4.33 -28.60 -12.71
N GLU A 28 -4.26 -28.00 -13.89
CA GLU A 28 -3.34 -26.90 -14.18
C GLU A 28 -3.49 -25.74 -13.18
N ILE A 29 -4.73 -25.37 -12.84
CA ILE A 29 -5.01 -24.27 -11.90
C ILE A 29 -4.48 -24.59 -10.50
N HIS A 30 -4.67 -25.82 -10.02
CA HIS A 30 -4.13 -26.23 -8.73
C HIS A 30 -2.59 -26.22 -8.73
N LEU A 31 -1.97 -26.72 -9.80
CA LEU A 31 -0.51 -26.73 -9.94
C LEU A 31 0.07 -25.32 -9.99
N ILE A 32 -0.56 -24.39 -10.72
CA ILE A 32 -0.18 -22.98 -10.76
C ILE A 32 -0.33 -22.36 -9.36
N ALA A 33 -1.45 -22.58 -8.69
CA ALA A 33 -1.68 -22.05 -7.35
C ALA A 33 -0.65 -22.59 -6.34
N MET A 34 -0.33 -23.87 -6.39
CA MET A 34 0.71 -24.48 -5.56
C MET A 34 2.11 -23.95 -5.87
N SER A 35 2.43 -23.73 -7.14
CA SER A 35 3.69 -23.10 -7.55
C SER A 35 3.81 -21.68 -6.99
N MET A 36 2.75 -20.87 -7.10
CA MET A 36 2.70 -19.53 -6.51
C MET A 36 2.81 -19.55 -4.98
N TRP A 37 2.15 -20.51 -4.33
CA TRP A 37 2.24 -20.69 -2.88
C TRP A 37 3.67 -21.03 -2.44
N ASN A 38 4.31 -22.00 -3.10
CA ASN A 38 5.68 -22.41 -2.80
C ASN A 38 6.67 -21.28 -3.05
N GLU A 39 6.49 -20.50 -4.12
CA GLU A 39 7.33 -19.32 -4.40
C GLU A 39 7.16 -18.24 -3.32
N LYS A 40 5.93 -18.00 -2.85
CA LYS A 40 5.69 -17.11 -1.70
C LYS A 40 6.41 -17.60 -0.45
N ASP A 41 6.26 -18.87 -0.10
CA ASP A 41 6.90 -19.48 1.08
C ASP A 41 8.43 -19.38 0.99
N ARG A 42 9.00 -19.68 -0.19
CA ARG A 42 10.43 -19.50 -0.47
C ARG A 42 10.88 -18.05 -0.31
N ARG A 43 10.12 -17.07 -0.82
CA ARG A 43 10.45 -15.64 -0.66
C ARG A 43 10.39 -15.20 0.79
N GLN A 44 9.48 -15.75 1.59
CA GLN A 44 9.38 -15.46 3.01
C GLN A 44 10.57 -16.04 3.78
N SER A 45 10.92 -17.31 3.54
CA SER A 45 12.04 -17.99 4.22
C SER A 45 13.42 -17.44 3.83
N THR A 46 13.60 -17.01 2.58
CA THR A 46 14.86 -16.42 2.08
C THR A 46 15.01 -14.93 2.37
N GLY A 47 14.01 -14.30 2.98
CA GLY A 47 14.09 -12.88 3.28
C GLY A 47 13.85 -11.95 2.08
N ILE A 48 13.56 -12.46 0.88
CA ILE A 48 13.40 -11.68 -0.37
C ILE A 48 11.93 -11.25 -0.60
N SER A 49 11.05 -11.51 0.36
CA SER A 49 9.66 -11.02 0.28
C SER A 49 9.62 -9.49 0.18
N ILE A 50 8.65 -8.95 -0.56
CA ILE A 50 8.48 -7.49 -0.75
C ILE A 50 8.37 -6.78 0.61
N SER A 51 7.76 -7.42 1.61
CA SER A 51 7.70 -6.92 2.99
C SER A 51 9.06 -6.71 3.64
N ASN A 52 10.10 -7.46 3.24
CA ASN A 52 11.46 -7.32 3.76
C ASN A 52 12.31 -6.32 2.95
N LEU A 53 11.88 -5.98 1.73
CA LEU A 53 12.48 -4.91 0.93
C LEU A 53 12.04 -3.52 1.42
N ILE A 54 10.89 -3.43 2.09
CA ILE A 54 10.39 -2.19 2.66
C ILE A 54 11.10 -1.98 4.01
N ASN A 55 12.06 -1.05 4.01
CA ASN A 55 12.64 -0.55 5.25
C ASN A 55 11.51 0.12 6.08
N SER A 56 11.17 -0.49 7.22
CA SER A 56 10.10 -0.04 8.11
C SER A 56 10.27 1.41 8.54
N ASP A 57 11.51 1.84 8.76
CA ASP A 57 11.84 3.18 9.24
C ASP A 57 11.56 4.22 8.14
N ILE A 58 11.90 3.90 6.88
CA ILE A 58 11.57 4.75 5.73
C ILE A 58 10.05 4.82 5.54
N LEU A 59 9.36 3.69 5.69
CA LEU A 59 7.90 3.65 5.55
C LEU A 59 7.21 4.49 6.64
N GLU A 60 7.69 4.43 7.88
CA GLU A 60 7.20 5.27 8.96
C GLU A 60 7.43 6.75 8.70
N ARG A 61 8.62 7.13 8.23
CA ARG A 61 8.92 8.52 7.83
C ARG A 61 7.99 9.03 6.74
N HIS A 62 7.77 8.25 5.68
CA HIS A 62 6.84 8.64 4.61
C HIS A 62 5.40 8.77 5.12
N ARG A 63 4.94 7.84 5.97
CA ARG A 63 3.60 7.95 6.59
C ARG A 63 3.48 9.21 7.44
N TYR A 64 4.51 9.51 8.22
CA TYR A 64 4.57 10.71 9.05
C TYR A 64 4.52 12.00 8.22
N TYR A 65 5.26 12.02 7.11
CA TYR A 65 5.26 13.15 6.17
C TYR A 65 3.88 13.37 5.56
N VAL A 66 3.26 12.33 5.01
CA VAL A 66 1.92 12.42 4.41
C VAL A 66 0.87 12.85 5.44
N LYS A 67 0.95 12.33 6.66
CA LYS A 67 0.08 12.76 7.76
C LYS A 67 0.24 14.26 8.03
N SER A 68 1.48 14.77 8.09
CA SER A 68 1.75 16.18 8.35
C SER A 68 1.19 17.09 7.24
N VAL A 69 1.29 16.68 5.97
CA VAL A 69 0.62 17.37 4.86
C VAL A 69 -0.89 17.43 5.07
N ALA A 70 -1.51 16.29 5.41
CA ALA A 70 -2.95 16.21 5.65
C ALA A 70 -3.39 17.09 6.83
N ASP A 71 -2.61 17.16 7.90
CA ASP A 71 -2.90 18.00 9.07
C ASP A 71 -2.85 19.50 8.72
N VAL A 72 -1.91 19.94 7.89
CA VAL A 72 -1.85 21.33 7.39
C VAL A 72 -3.04 21.64 6.48
N ILE A 73 -3.39 20.73 5.56
CA ILE A 73 -4.58 20.90 4.70
C ILE A 73 -5.84 20.98 5.56
N LYS A 74 -6.01 20.08 6.53
CA LYS A 74 -7.14 20.06 7.44
C LYS A 74 -7.26 21.38 8.20
N PHE A 75 -6.15 21.90 8.72
CA PHE A 75 -6.15 23.19 9.39
C PHE A 75 -6.65 24.30 8.47
N LEU A 76 -6.15 24.39 7.24
CA LEU A 76 -6.57 25.41 6.29
C LEU A 76 -8.07 25.29 5.95
N VAL A 77 -8.54 24.08 5.67
CA VAL A 77 -9.95 23.83 5.32
C VAL A 77 -10.89 24.15 6.47
N VAL A 78 -10.58 23.72 7.70
CA VAL A 78 -11.43 23.97 8.88
C VAL A 78 -11.50 25.47 9.21
N ASN A 79 -10.46 26.23 8.87
CA ASN A 79 -10.44 27.68 9.05
C ASN A 79 -10.88 28.45 7.80
N GLU A 80 -11.40 27.77 6.78
CA GLU A 80 -11.86 28.37 5.52
C GLU A 80 -10.79 29.20 4.79
N LEU A 81 -9.53 28.80 4.95
CA LEU A 81 -8.36 29.44 4.35
C LEU A 81 -8.01 28.79 3.01
N ALA A 82 -7.61 29.61 2.04
CA ALA A 82 -7.19 29.12 0.73
C ALA A 82 -5.89 28.30 0.83
N LEU A 83 -5.82 27.19 0.11
CA LEU A 83 -4.58 26.42 -0.08
C LEU A 83 -3.62 27.13 -1.04
N ARG A 84 -4.17 27.71 -2.11
CA ARG A 84 -3.43 28.36 -3.18
C ARG A 84 -2.84 29.69 -2.71
N GLY A 85 -1.76 30.09 -3.37
CA GLY A 85 -1.21 31.43 -3.24
C GLY A 85 -1.72 32.43 -4.25
N THR A 86 -1.44 33.69 -3.93
CA THR A 86 -1.52 34.80 -4.88
C THR A 86 -0.09 35.14 -5.31
N TYR A 87 0.07 35.49 -6.58
CA TYR A 87 1.34 36.02 -7.08
C TYR A 87 1.54 37.44 -6.54
N ASP A 88 2.62 37.68 -5.82
CA ASP A 88 3.01 39.00 -5.36
C ASP A 88 3.83 39.68 -6.45
N ILE A 89 3.28 40.75 -7.04
CA ILE A 89 3.89 41.48 -8.15
C ILE A 89 5.14 42.24 -7.68
N ASN A 90 5.18 42.68 -6.42
CA ASN A 90 6.30 43.45 -5.89
C ASN A 90 7.50 42.55 -5.60
N GLU A 91 7.24 41.34 -5.12
CA GLU A 91 8.28 40.34 -4.83
C GLU A 91 8.55 39.38 -5.99
N GLN A 92 7.75 39.49 -7.06
CA GLN A 92 7.75 38.57 -8.20
C GLN A 92 7.68 37.09 -7.80
N LYS A 93 6.93 36.77 -6.75
CA LYS A 93 6.92 35.43 -6.12
C LYS A 93 5.50 34.96 -5.82
N GLU A 94 5.23 33.67 -6.04
CA GLU A 94 4.00 33.06 -5.55
C GLU A 94 4.06 32.87 -4.03
N ARG A 95 3.08 33.41 -3.32
CA ARG A 95 2.91 33.22 -1.88
C ARG A 95 1.76 32.28 -1.59
N SER A 96 2.02 30.97 -1.62
CA SER A 96 1.03 29.95 -1.22
C SER A 96 0.93 29.84 0.29
N LEU A 97 -0.29 29.97 0.81
CA LEU A 97 -0.56 29.82 2.23
C LEU A 97 -0.27 28.38 2.69
N PHE A 98 -0.58 27.37 1.87
CA PHE A 98 -0.18 25.99 2.14
C PHE A 98 1.34 25.85 2.20
N GLN A 99 2.08 26.31 1.19
CA GLN A 99 3.53 26.17 1.17
C GLN A 99 4.19 26.88 2.35
N ASN A 100 3.79 28.12 2.63
CA ASN A 100 4.35 28.90 3.74
C ASN A 100 4.06 28.25 5.10
N LEU A 101 2.84 27.74 5.31
CA LEU A 101 2.46 27.08 6.56
C LEU A 101 3.13 25.72 6.71
N PHE A 102 3.27 24.97 5.62
CA PHE A 102 3.97 23.69 5.62
C PHE A 102 5.47 23.88 5.85
N GLU A 103 6.09 24.88 5.21
CA GLU A 103 7.48 25.27 5.44
C GLU A 103 7.71 25.72 6.89
N TYR A 104 6.82 26.54 7.46
CA TYR A 104 6.86 26.87 8.88
C TYR A 104 6.77 25.62 9.77
N THR A 105 5.89 24.68 9.41
CA THR A 105 5.72 23.42 10.16
C THR A 105 7.00 22.60 10.14
N ILE A 106 7.67 22.47 8.99
CA ILE A 106 8.94 21.76 8.84
C ILE A 106 10.09 22.46 9.59
N ILE A 107 10.26 23.77 9.39
CA ILE A 107 11.44 24.50 9.85
C ILE A 107 11.36 24.83 11.35
N ARG A 108 10.18 25.22 11.83
CA ARG A 108 10.02 25.81 13.16
C ARG A 108 9.28 24.93 14.16
N LYS A 109 8.27 24.18 13.72
CA LYS A 109 7.42 23.40 14.62
C LYS A 109 7.94 21.98 14.83
N ASP A 110 8.35 21.33 13.75
CA ASP A 110 8.72 19.92 13.78
C ASP A 110 9.95 19.62 12.92
N LYS A 111 11.12 19.68 13.57
CA LYS A 111 12.40 19.42 12.91
C LYS A 111 12.55 17.97 12.44
N LYS A 112 11.82 17.01 13.02
CA LYS A 112 11.87 15.60 12.57
C LYS A 112 11.26 15.43 11.18
N LEU A 113 10.33 16.31 10.82
CA LEU A 113 9.75 16.33 9.47
C LEU A 113 10.76 16.80 8.41
N ALA A 114 11.73 17.63 8.78
CA ALA A 114 12.82 18.05 7.89
C ALA A 114 13.80 16.91 7.58
N GLU A 115 13.87 15.93 8.49
CA GLU A 115 14.71 14.75 8.32
C GLU A 115 13.99 13.63 7.57
N CYS A 116 12.69 13.75 7.26
CA CYS A 116 11.87 12.70 6.63
C CYS A 116 12.18 12.47 5.15
#